data_AF-A0A3N4JCB3-F1
#
_entry.id   AF-A0A3N4JCB3-F1
#
_cell.length_a   1.000
_cell.length_b   1.000
_cell.length_c   1.000
_cell.angle_alpha   90.00
_cell.angle_beta   90.00
_cell.angle_gamma   90.00
#
_symmetry.space_group_name_H-M   'P 1'
#
loop_
_entity.id
_entity.type
_entity.pdbx_description
1 polymer ?
#
loop_
_entity_poly.entity_id
_entity_poly.type
_entity_poly.pdbx_seq_one_letter_code
_entity_poly.pdbx_strand_id
1 'polypeptide(L)'
;MASQPDFQLQKSMLIEEIEQSGHLVMFFPKFHCEINWIEYFWAQCKRYAYEHCNYTLTGLWARIPDALASVKETTIHSCYHQCLWRIQAFRGRVTYDTPDYDNYVKEYKSHRRVYFHKEDLQ
;
A
#
# COMPACT_ATOMS: atom_id res chain seq x y z
N MET A 1 -5.23 29.91 16.45
CA MET A 1 -5.29 28.76 17.37
C MET A 1 -4.27 27.69 17.00
N ALA A 2 -4.29 27.13 15.78
CA ALA A 2 -3.33 26.08 15.38
C ALA A 2 -1.84 26.49 15.40
N SER A 3 -1.51 27.80 15.33
CA SER A 3 -0.13 28.29 15.33
C SER A 3 0.45 28.61 16.71
N GLN A 4 -0.30 28.34 17.78
CA GLN A 4 0.20 28.53 19.14
C GLN A 4 1.21 27.41 19.48
N PRO A 5 2.29 27.72 20.21
CA PRO A 5 3.42 26.80 20.41
C PRO A 5 3.05 25.54 21.20
N ASP A 6 2.10 25.62 22.13
CA ASP A 6 1.55 24.49 22.87
C ASP A 6 0.87 23.46 21.96
N PHE A 7 0.06 23.91 21.00
CA PHE A 7 -0.58 23.03 20.01
C PHE A 7 0.42 22.40 19.03
N GLN A 8 1.54 23.08 18.73
CA GLN A 8 2.59 22.53 17.87
C GLN A 8 3.46 21.49 18.59
N LEU A 9 3.61 21.63 19.92
CA LEU A 9 4.40 20.72 20.75
C LEU A 9 3.60 19.51 21.24
N GLN A 10 2.27 19.60 21.26
CA GLN A 10 1.41 18.51 21.69
C GLN A 10 1.38 17.39 20.62
N LYS A 11 1.78 16.17 21.02
CA LYS A 11 1.57 14.98 20.19
C LYS A 11 0.08 14.68 20.08
N SER A 12 -0.35 14.20 18.91
CA SER A 12 -1.74 13.77 18.77
C SER A 12 -1.97 12.47 19.53
N MET A 13 -3.18 12.27 20.05
CA MET A 13 -3.60 11.04 20.73
C MET A 13 -3.29 9.78 19.90
N LEU A 14 -3.45 9.85 18.57
CA LEU A 14 -3.13 8.75 17.67
C LEU A 14 -1.63 8.42 17.65
N ILE A 15 -0.77 9.43 17.63
CA ILE A 15 0.69 9.22 17.66
C ILE A 15 1.09 8.60 18.99
N GLU A 16 0.55 9.11 20.10
CA GLU A 16 0.84 8.58 21.44
C GLU A 16 0.43 7.10 21.56
N GLU A 17 -0.77 6.72 21.09
CA GLU A 17 -1.25 5.34 21.15
C GLU A 17 -0.40 4.38 20.29
N ILE A 18 -0.01 4.82 19.09
CA ILE A 18 0.85 4.05 18.18
C ILE A 18 2.23 3.82 18.80
N GLU A 19 2.82 4.88 19.37
CA GLU A 19 4.12 4.81 20.05
C GLU A 19 4.06 3.91 21.29
N GLN A 20 2.99 4.03 22.10
CA GLN A 20 2.76 3.19 23.28
C GLN A 20 2.59 1.71 22.92
N SER A 21 1.94 1.42 21.80
CA SER A 21 1.78 0.06 21.27
C SER A 21 3.06 -0.49 20.62
N GLY A 22 4.11 0.33 20.45
CA GLY A 22 5.35 -0.06 19.77
C GLY A 22 5.19 -0.28 18.26
N HIS A 23 4.15 0.27 17.65
CA HIS A 23 3.90 0.12 16.21
C HIS A 23 4.72 1.12 15.39
N LEU A 24 5.18 0.69 14.21
CA LEU A 24 5.85 1.55 13.24
C LEU A 24 4.84 2.05 12.21
N VAL A 25 4.92 3.34 11.86
CA VAL A 25 4.06 3.96 10.85
C VAL A 25 4.83 4.09 9.54
N MET A 26 4.26 3.53 8.47
CA MET A 26 4.74 3.73 7.10
C MET A 26 4.03 4.93 6.48
N PHE A 27 4.76 6.00 6.20
CA PHE A 27 4.22 7.18 5.51
C PHE A 27 4.43 7.05 4.01
N PHE A 28 3.33 7.12 3.26
CA PHE A 28 3.36 7.15 1.80
C PHE A 28 3.20 8.59 1.30
N PRO A 29 3.89 8.97 0.20
CA PRO A 29 3.63 10.19 -0.54
C PRO A 29 2.14 10.37 -0.87
N LYS A 30 1.66 11.62 -0.77
CA LYS A 30 0.28 11.95 -1.13
C LYS A 30 0.06 11.72 -2.62
N PHE A 31 -1.11 11.18 -2.99
CA PHE A 31 -1.52 10.90 -4.37
C PHE A 31 -0.74 9.80 -5.11
N HIS A 32 -0.01 8.97 -4.38
CA HIS A 32 0.70 7.81 -4.93
C HIS A 32 0.07 6.50 -4.44
N CYS A 33 -1.13 6.19 -4.90
CA CYS A 33 -1.85 4.97 -4.49
C CYS A 33 -1.21 3.69 -5.04
N GLU A 34 -0.42 3.79 -6.12
CA GLU A 34 0.29 2.69 -6.77
C GLU A 34 1.36 2.04 -5.89
N ILE A 35 1.85 2.75 -4.87
CA ILE A 35 2.81 2.23 -3.88
C ILE A 35 2.16 1.79 -2.57
N ASN A 36 0.84 1.99 -2.42
CA ASN A 36 0.08 1.52 -1.27
C ASN A 36 -0.50 0.13 -1.54
N TRP A 37 0.17 -0.92 -1.06
CA TRP A 37 -0.17 -2.31 -1.39
C TRP A 37 -1.59 -2.71 -0.95
N ILE A 38 -2.15 -2.07 0.08
CA ILE A 38 -3.52 -2.35 0.56
C ILE A 38 -4.58 -1.98 -0.48
N GLU A 39 -4.30 -1.04 -1.39
CA GLU A 39 -5.20 -0.68 -2.48
C GLU A 39 -5.43 -1.86 -3.43
N TYR A 40 -4.40 -2.66 -3.69
CA TYR A 40 -4.52 -3.88 -4.51
C TYR A 40 -5.34 -4.96 -3.80
N PHE A 41 -5.15 -5.13 -2.49
CA PHE A 41 -5.97 -6.03 -1.69
C PHE A 41 -7.44 -5.63 -1.76
N TRP A 42 -7.76 -4.34 -1.55
CA TRP A 42 -9.12 -3.84 -1.65
C TRP A 42 -9.69 -3.91 -3.06
N ALA A 43 -8.88 -3.72 -4.11
CA ALA A 43 -9.32 -3.90 -5.49
C ALA A 43 -9.81 -5.35 -5.74
N GLN A 44 -9.10 -6.34 -5.21
CA GLN A 44 -9.52 -7.75 -5.33
C GLN A 44 -10.77 -8.04 -4.52
N CYS A 45 -10.87 -7.55 -3.29
CA CYS A 45 -12.07 -7.69 -2.46
C CYS A 45 -13.29 -7.05 -3.15
N LYS A 46 -13.13 -5.84 -3.69
CA LYS A 46 -14.20 -5.15 -4.43
C LYS A 46 -14.65 -5.93 -5.66
N ARG A 47 -13.71 -6.51 -6.42
CA ARG A 47 -14.03 -7.34 -7.58
C ARG A 47 -14.84 -8.58 -7.18
N TYR A 48 -14.42 -9.28 -6.12
CA TYR A 48 -15.16 -10.41 -5.59
C TYR A 48 -16.57 -10.00 -5.16
N ALA A 49 -16.70 -8.94 -4.37
CA ALA A 49 -17.99 -8.45 -3.90
C ALA A 49 -18.88 -8.04 -5.07
N TYR A 50 -18.33 -7.42 -6.11
CA TYR A 50 -19.06 -7.05 -7.32
C TYR A 50 -19.63 -8.28 -8.07
N GLU A 51 -18.83 -9.33 -8.22
CA GLU A 51 -19.24 -10.56 -8.90
C GLU A 51 -20.30 -11.36 -8.13
N HIS A 52 -20.37 -11.20 -6.81
CA HIS A 52 -21.21 -12.01 -5.91
C HIS A 52 -22.33 -11.23 -5.20
N CYS A 53 -22.46 -9.93 -5.46
CA CYS A 53 -23.48 -9.08 -4.85
C CYS A 53 -24.66 -8.84 -5.80
N ASN A 54 -25.87 -8.85 -5.24
CA ASN A 54 -27.12 -8.53 -5.93
C ASN A 54 -27.43 -7.02 -5.96
N TYR A 55 -26.39 -6.17 -5.85
CA TYR A 55 -26.51 -4.70 -5.78
C TYR A 55 -27.40 -4.18 -4.64
N THR A 56 -27.55 -4.96 -3.56
CA THR A 56 -28.20 -4.49 -2.34
C THR A 56 -27.16 -4.25 -1.25
N LEU A 57 -27.41 -3.25 -0.39
CA LEU A 57 -26.51 -2.95 0.72
C LEU A 57 -26.38 -4.15 1.67
N THR A 58 -27.49 -4.81 1.99
CA THR A 58 -27.52 -6.01 2.84
C THR A 58 -26.75 -7.18 2.22
N GLY A 59 -26.90 -7.40 0.91
CA GLY A 59 -26.12 -8.38 0.16
C GLY A 59 -24.62 -8.06 0.18
N LEU A 60 -24.25 -6.79 0.08
CA LEU A 60 -22.85 -6.36 0.19
C LEU A 60 -22.30 -6.68 1.59
N TRP A 61 -22.98 -6.28 2.66
CA TRP A 61 -22.54 -6.55 4.04
C TRP A 61 -22.33 -8.04 4.29
N ALA A 62 -23.22 -8.88 3.79
CA ALA A 62 -23.11 -10.34 3.92
C ALA A 62 -21.88 -10.90 3.18
N ARG A 63 -21.41 -10.24 2.11
CA ARG A 63 -20.30 -10.70 1.26
C ARG A 63 -18.94 -10.11 1.61
N ILE A 64 -18.86 -9.10 2.47
CA ILE A 64 -17.57 -8.53 2.90
C ILE A 64 -16.65 -9.60 3.52
N PRO A 65 -17.09 -10.47 4.45
CA PRO A 65 -16.22 -11.50 5.01
C PRO A 65 -15.70 -12.49 3.95
N ASP A 66 -16.57 -12.92 3.04
CA ASP A 66 -16.22 -13.81 1.93
C ASP A 66 -15.21 -13.14 0.99
N ALA A 67 -15.40 -11.86 0.68
CA ALA A 67 -14.51 -11.07 -0.16
C ALA A 67 -13.10 -10.95 0.45
N LEU A 68 -13.01 -10.67 1.75
CA LEU A 68 -11.75 -10.61 2.49
C LEU A 68 -11.05 -11.97 2.49
N ALA A 69 -11.81 -13.06 2.72
CA ALA A 69 -11.28 -14.43 2.72
C ALA A 69 -10.89 -14.93 1.32
N SER A 70 -11.43 -14.34 0.25
CA SER A 70 -11.12 -14.73 -1.13
C SER A 70 -9.68 -14.40 -1.55
N VAL A 71 -9.06 -13.41 -0.91
CA VAL A 71 -7.71 -12.96 -1.27
C VAL A 71 -6.67 -13.88 -0.64
N LYS A 72 -5.96 -14.63 -1.49
CA LYS A 72 -4.89 -15.52 -1.06
C LYS A 72 -3.71 -14.72 -0.52
N GLU A 73 -3.05 -15.26 0.49
CA GLU A 73 -1.83 -14.68 1.06
C GLU A 73 -0.74 -14.47 0.00
N THR A 74 -0.61 -15.40 -0.96
CA THR A 74 0.33 -15.27 -2.08
C THR A 74 0.06 -14.05 -2.94
N THR A 75 -1.21 -13.67 -3.12
CA THR A 75 -1.60 -12.43 -3.79
C THR A 75 -1.19 -11.21 -2.98
N ILE A 76 -1.38 -11.23 -1.66
CA ILE A 76 -0.97 -10.13 -0.76
C ILE A 76 0.55 -9.88 -0.87
N HIS A 77 1.35 -10.94 -0.77
CA HIS A 77 2.81 -10.85 -0.93
C HIS A 77 3.20 -10.31 -2.31
N SER A 78 2.52 -10.77 -3.37
CA SER A 78 2.76 -10.30 -4.74
C SER A 78 2.47 -8.80 -4.89
N CYS A 79 1.38 -8.30 -4.30
CA CYS A 79 1.03 -6.89 -4.29
C CYS A 79 2.07 -6.05 -3.53
N TYR A 80 2.54 -6.54 -2.37
CA TYR A 80 3.59 -5.88 -1.61
C TYR A 80 4.89 -5.77 -2.41
N HIS A 81 5.35 -6.86 -3.03
CA HIS A 81 6.54 -6.83 -3.88
C HIS A 81 6.38 -5.89 -5.09
N GLN A 82 5.21 -5.84 -5.70
CA GLN A 82 4.94 -4.92 -6.80
C GLN A 82 5.07 -3.45 -6.38
N CYS A 83 4.58 -3.10 -5.19
CA CYS A 83 4.76 -1.75 -4.63
C CYS A 83 6.24 -1.44 -4.34
N LEU A 84 7.01 -2.39 -3.82
CA LEU A 84 8.45 -2.22 -3.63
C LEU A 84 9.18 -1.93 -4.95
N TRP A 85 8.82 -2.62 -6.03
CA TRP A 85 9.40 -2.36 -7.35
C TRP A 85 9.09 -0.95 -7.85
N ARG A 86 7.86 -0.47 -7.64
CA ARG A 86 7.50 0.91 -7.98
C ARG A 86 8.28 1.93 -7.17
N ILE A 87 8.44 1.70 -5.87
CA ILE A 87 9.25 2.57 -5.00
C ILE A 87 10.68 2.67 -5.53
N GLN A 88 11.28 1.54 -5.94
CA GLN A 88 12.63 1.52 -6.50
C GLN A 88 12.71 2.24 -7.86
N ALA A 89 11.70 2.09 -8.72
CA ALA A 89 11.60 2.84 -9.97
C ALA A 89 11.54 4.36 -9.73
N PHE A 90 10.71 4.79 -8.78
CA PHE A 90 10.58 6.21 -8.39
C PHE A 90 11.86 6.78 -7.80
N ARG A 91 12.59 6.01 -6.99
CA ARG A 91 13.93 6.38 -6.52
C ARG A 91 14.92 6.56 -7.67
N GLY A 92 14.81 5.71 -8.69
CA GLY A 92 15.54 5.83 -9.95
C GLY A 92 15.06 6.98 -10.86
N ARG A 93 14.11 7.81 -10.41
CA ARG A 93 13.46 8.88 -11.19
C ARG A 93 12.77 8.41 -12.46
N VAL A 94 12.32 7.15 -12.48
CA VAL A 94 11.53 6.57 -13.56
C VAL A 94 10.05 6.80 -13.26
N THR A 95 9.36 7.53 -14.13
CA THR A 95 7.94 7.89 -13.94
C THR A 95 7.04 6.71 -14.32
N TYR A 96 6.00 6.47 -13.52
CA TYR A 96 4.98 5.45 -13.79
C TYR A 96 4.27 5.74 -15.12
N ASP A 97 3.85 4.68 -15.82
CA ASP A 97 3.14 4.75 -17.12
C ASP A 97 3.96 5.38 -18.28
N THR A 98 5.29 5.21 -18.22
CA THR A 98 6.21 5.60 -19.31
C THR A 98 6.86 4.37 -19.96
N PRO A 99 7.31 4.46 -21.22
CA PRO A 99 8.07 3.38 -21.84
C PRO A 99 9.34 3.01 -21.06
N ASP A 100 9.94 4.00 -20.38
CA ASP A 100 11.11 3.80 -19.52
C ASP A 100 10.77 2.96 -18.29
N TYR A 101 9.58 3.13 -17.72
CA TYR A 101 9.07 2.26 -16.65
C TYR A 101 8.84 0.83 -17.14
N ASP A 102 8.27 0.64 -18.33
CA ASP A 102 8.09 -0.70 -18.90
C ASP A 102 9.43 -1.41 -19.14
N ASN A 103 10.43 -0.67 -19.60
CA ASN A 103 11.79 -1.18 -19.76
C ASN A 103 12.42 -1.50 -18.41
N TYR A 104 12.28 -0.62 -17.42
CA TYR A 104 12.72 -0.85 -16.04
C TYR A 104 12.11 -2.13 -15.47
N VAL A 105 10.79 -2.30 -15.58
CA VAL A 105 10.09 -3.49 -15.10
C VAL A 105 10.54 -4.77 -15.83
N LYS A 106 10.80 -4.70 -17.15
CA LYS A 106 11.33 -5.84 -17.92
C LYS A 106 12.74 -6.25 -17.46
N GLU A 107 13.62 -5.28 -17.23
CA GLU A 107 14.97 -5.51 -16.71
C GLU A 107 14.93 -6.06 -15.28
N TYR A 108 13.97 -5.61 -14.47
CA TYR A 108 13.81 -5.96 -13.06
C TYR A 108 13.29 -7.40 -12.82
N LYS A 109 12.69 -8.09 -13.80
CA LYS A 109 12.11 -9.46 -13.68
C LYS A 109 13.11 -10.61 -13.35
N SER A 110 14.33 -10.30 -12.94
CA SER A 110 15.36 -11.27 -12.56
C SER A 110 15.14 -11.83 -11.14
N HIS A 111 15.05 -13.16 -11.00
CA HIS A 111 14.75 -13.91 -9.76
C HIS A 111 15.73 -13.75 -8.57
N ARG A 112 16.79 -12.94 -8.66
CA ARG A 112 17.97 -13.06 -7.78
C ARG A 112 18.33 -11.84 -6.94
N ARG A 113 17.47 -10.83 -6.77
CA ARG A 113 17.87 -9.55 -6.14
C ARG A 113 17.14 -9.18 -4.84
N VAL A 114 17.89 -8.48 -3.98
CA VAL A 114 17.54 -8.02 -2.62
C VAL A 114 16.80 -6.68 -2.72
N TYR A 115 15.69 -6.56 -1.98
CA TYR A 115 14.72 -5.44 -2.09
C TYR A 115 15.16 -4.13 -1.43
N PHE A 116 16.12 -4.20 -0.50
CA PHE A 116 16.65 -3.05 0.24
C PHE A 116 18.17 -3.14 0.25
N HIS A 117 18.86 -2.10 -0.23
CA HIS A 117 20.25 -1.88 0.16
C HIS A 117 20.26 -1.31 1.58
N LYS A 118 21.29 -1.61 2.39
CA LYS A 118 21.38 -1.07 3.77
C LYS A 118 21.30 0.45 3.85
N GLU A 119 21.63 1.13 2.76
CA GLU A 119 21.61 2.58 2.58
C GLU A 119 20.20 3.16 2.40
N ASP A 120 19.21 2.30 2.06
CA ASP A 120 17.81 2.68 1.80
C ASP A 120 16.94 2.76 3.07
N LEU A 121 17.49 2.39 4.22
CA LEU A 121 16.82 2.28 5.52
C LEU A 121 17.26 3.36 6.54
N GLN A 122 18.05 4.34 6.09
CA GLN A 122 18.39 5.56 6.85
C GLN A 122 17.52 6.72 6.41
#